data_AF-A0A6J7IMC7-F1
#
_entry.id   AF-A0A6J7IMC7-F1
#
_cell.length_a   1.000
_cell.length_b   1.000
_cell.length_c   1.000
_cell.angle_alpha   90.00
_cell.angle_beta   90.00
_cell.angle_gamma   90.00
#
_symmetry.space_group_name_H-M   'P 1'
#
loop_
_entity.id
_entity.type
_entity.pdbx_description
1 polymer ?
#
loop_
_entity_poly.entity_id
_entity_poly.type
_entity_poly.pdbx_seq_one_letter_code
_entity_poly.pdbx_strand_id
1 'polypeptide(L)'
;MTWAARDAGADPWSIACPRCGATLAGDQDWCMSCGAPARTVIAPTPRWRRPVVALAALALVALGGLAAAFVALTADDPTPARTLTRTTTLAPGVAPPPGVKTVTDPTTAPVP
;
A
#
# COMPACT_ATOMS: atom_id res chain seq x y z
N MET A 1 -53.84 -21.19 4.25
CA MET A 1 -52.51 -20.81 3.71
C MET A 1 -52.56 -20.95 2.19
N THR A 2 -53.36 -20.12 1.54
CA THR A 2 -53.48 -20.07 0.09
C THR A 2 -52.80 -18.78 -0.34
N TRP A 3 -51.52 -18.87 -0.71
CA TRP A 3 -50.84 -17.80 -1.43
C TRP A 3 -51.55 -17.71 -2.77
N ALA A 4 -52.50 -16.78 -2.84
CA ALA A 4 -53.17 -16.45 -4.07
C ALA A 4 -52.09 -16.12 -5.09
N ALA A 5 -52.21 -16.77 -6.24
CA ALA A 5 -51.57 -16.39 -7.47
C ALA A 5 -51.63 -14.86 -7.57
N ARG A 6 -50.49 -14.21 -7.34
CA ARG A 6 -50.28 -12.88 -7.88
C ARG A 6 -50.31 -13.09 -9.38
N ASP A 7 -51.33 -12.50 -9.97
CA ASP A 7 -51.65 -12.58 -11.37
C ASP A 7 -50.39 -12.50 -12.21
N ALA A 8 -50.16 -13.59 -12.96
CA ALA A 8 -49.35 -13.61 -14.16
C ALA A 8 -50.03 -12.76 -15.26
N GLY A 9 -50.47 -11.55 -14.91
CA GLY A 9 -50.76 -10.51 -15.85
C GLY A 9 -49.45 -10.17 -16.53
N ALA A 10 -49.47 -10.16 -17.87
CA ALA A 10 -48.32 -9.84 -18.69
C ALA A 10 -47.65 -8.56 -18.15
N ASP A 11 -46.55 -8.74 -17.42
CA ASP A 11 -45.72 -7.63 -17.02
C ASP A 11 -45.22 -6.99 -18.34
N PRO A 12 -45.60 -5.73 -18.64
CA PRO A 12 -45.15 -5.07 -19.86
C PRO A 12 -43.62 -4.94 -19.93
N TRP A 13 -42.92 -5.18 -18.81
CA TRP A 13 -41.47 -5.16 -18.68
C TRP A 13 -40.84 -6.56 -18.67
N SER A 14 -41.61 -7.59 -19.04
CA SER A 14 -41.08 -8.95 -19.18
C SER A 14 -40.21 -9.09 -20.41
N ILE A 15 -39.08 -9.80 -20.25
CA ILE A 15 -38.12 -10.08 -21.33
C ILE A 15 -37.83 -11.58 -21.41
N ALA A 16 -37.42 -12.08 -22.57
CA ALA A 16 -36.94 -13.45 -22.70
C ALA A 16 -35.47 -13.56 -22.25
N CYS A 17 -35.12 -14.62 -21.53
CA CYS A 17 -33.75 -14.91 -21.15
C CYS A 17 -32.88 -15.12 -22.42
N PRO A 18 -31.77 -14.40 -22.60
CA PRO A 18 -30.91 -14.58 -23.78
C PRO A 18 -30.19 -15.94 -23.80
N ARG A 19 -30.18 -16.68 -22.68
CA ARG A 19 -29.51 -17.98 -22.56
C ARG A 19 -30.44 -19.17 -22.81
N CYS A 20 -31.64 -19.16 -22.24
CA CYS A 20 -32.58 -20.30 -22.30
C CYS A 20 -33.97 -19.97 -22.83
N GLY A 21 -34.27 -18.70 -23.14
CA GLY A 21 -35.56 -18.26 -23.67
C GLY A 21 -36.72 -18.16 -22.65
N ALA A 22 -36.51 -18.53 -21.38
CA ALA A 22 -37.54 -18.40 -20.36
C ALA A 22 -37.97 -16.94 -20.14
N THR A 23 -39.25 -16.71 -19.83
CA THR A 23 -39.78 -15.37 -19.52
C THR A 23 -39.27 -14.89 -18.16
N LEU A 24 -38.73 -13.68 -18.12
CA LEU A 24 -38.32 -12.98 -16.89
C LEU A 24 -39.21 -11.79 -16.63
N ALA A 25 -39.58 -11.60 -15.36
CA ALA A 25 -40.29 -10.40 -14.93
C ALA A 25 -39.38 -9.15 -14.96
N GLY A 26 -40.01 -7.98 -14.90
CA GLY A 26 -39.40 -6.64 -14.94
C GLY A 26 -38.32 -6.40 -13.90
N ASP A 27 -38.43 -7.05 -12.75
CA ASP A 27 -37.59 -6.87 -11.56
C ASP A 27 -36.60 -8.04 -11.33
N GLN A 28 -36.60 -9.07 -12.19
CA GLN A 28 -35.71 -10.22 -12.03
C GLN A 28 -34.32 -10.00 -12.64
N ASP A 29 -33.30 -9.95 -11.78
CA ASP A 29 -31.89 -9.86 -12.17
C ASP A 29 -31.32 -11.20 -12.68
N TRP A 30 -31.89 -12.32 -12.23
CA TRP A 30 -31.42 -13.68 -12.49
C TRP A 30 -32.55 -14.53 -13.07
N CYS A 31 -32.22 -15.43 -14.00
CA CYS A 31 -33.18 -16.39 -14.51
C CYS A 31 -33.37 -17.55 -13.53
N MET A 32 -34.57 -17.71 -12.96
CA MET A 32 -34.90 -18.81 -12.05
C MET A 32 -34.95 -20.19 -12.74
N SER A 33 -34.98 -20.23 -14.07
CA SER A 33 -34.98 -21.49 -14.83
C SER A 33 -33.58 -22.02 -15.13
N CYS A 34 -32.58 -21.16 -15.37
CA CYS A 34 -31.23 -21.58 -15.75
C CYS A 34 -30.08 -20.97 -14.92
N GLY A 35 -30.37 -20.07 -13.98
CA GLY A 35 -29.39 -19.40 -13.12
C GLY A 35 -28.55 -18.32 -13.79
N ALA A 36 -28.82 -17.98 -15.06
CA ALA A 36 -28.04 -16.96 -15.76
C ALA A 36 -28.38 -15.54 -15.27
N PRO A 37 -27.38 -14.64 -15.13
CA PRO A 37 -27.63 -13.23 -14.96
C PRO A 37 -28.30 -12.69 -16.23
N ALA A 38 -29.50 -12.16 -16.11
CA ALA A 38 -30.28 -11.77 -17.28
C ALA A 38 -30.23 -10.28 -17.59
N ARG A 39 -30.02 -9.46 -16.55
CA ARG A 39 -29.99 -7.99 -16.68
C ARG A 39 -28.63 -7.36 -16.37
N THR A 40 -27.70 -8.11 -15.78
CA THR A 40 -26.33 -7.61 -15.58
C THR A 40 -25.49 -7.84 -16.84
N VAL A 41 -25.76 -7.00 -17.86
CA VAL A 41 -24.72 -6.71 -18.84
C VAL A 41 -23.62 -6.01 -18.06
N ILE A 42 -22.61 -6.78 -17.66
CA ILE A 42 -21.37 -6.25 -17.10
C ILE A 42 -20.88 -5.23 -18.13
N ALA A 43 -20.97 -3.93 -17.78
CA ALA A 43 -20.48 -2.86 -18.64
C ALA A 43 -19.04 -3.23 -19.08
N PRO A 44 -18.66 -2.97 -20.34
CA PRO A 44 -17.31 -3.28 -20.82
C PRO A 44 -16.31 -2.78 -19.81
N THR A 45 -15.38 -3.64 -19.39
CA THR A 45 -14.39 -3.31 -18.35
C THR A 45 -13.79 -1.95 -18.69
N PRO A 46 -13.98 -0.93 -17.83
CA PRO A 46 -13.42 0.39 -18.07
C PRO A 46 -11.92 0.23 -18.32
N ARG A 47 -11.31 1.08 -19.17
CA ARG A 47 -9.86 1.01 -19.48
C ARG A 47 -9.01 1.38 -18.25
N TRP A 48 -9.07 0.59 -17.19
CA TRP A 48 -8.43 0.74 -15.89
C TRP A 48 -6.91 0.81 -15.99
N ARG A 49 -6.34 0.30 -17.08
CA ARG A 49 -4.92 0.47 -17.40
C ARG A 49 -4.50 1.95 -17.39
N ARG A 50 -5.35 2.87 -17.87
CA ARG A 50 -5.04 4.31 -17.91
C ARG A 50 -4.88 4.92 -16.51
N PRO A 51 -5.87 4.85 -15.59
CA PRO A 51 -5.69 5.38 -14.24
C PRO A 51 -4.57 4.66 -13.48
N VAL A 52 -4.38 3.34 -13.68
CA VAL A 52 -3.26 2.60 -13.05
C VAL A 52 -1.90 3.14 -13.49
N VAL A 53 -1.70 3.36 -14.79
CA VAL A 53 -0.45 3.92 -15.31
C VAL A 53 -0.24 5.36 -14.83
N ALA A 54 -1.30 6.17 -14.76
CA ALA A 54 -1.21 7.53 -14.25
C ALA A 54 -0.78 7.56 -12.76
N LEU A 55 -1.37 6.70 -11.93
CA LEU A 55 -1.00 6.57 -10.51
C LEU A 55 0.44 6.07 -10.34
N ALA A 56 0.85 5.08 -11.14
CA ALA A 56 2.22 4.56 -11.11
C ALA A 56 3.25 5.64 -11.51
N ALA A 57 2.95 6.45 -12.53
CA ALA A 57 3.80 7.56 -12.93
C ALA A 57 3.91 8.63 -11.84
N LEU A 58 2.78 9.00 -11.22
CA LEU A 58 2.75 9.92 -10.07
C LEU A 58 3.58 9.40 -8.89
N ALA A 59 3.45 8.12 -8.55
CA ALA A 59 4.23 7.50 -7.49
C ALA A 59 5.73 7.51 -7.80
N LEU A 60 6.12 7.19 -9.05
CA LEU A 60 7.52 7.25 -9.49
C LEU A 60 8.10 8.66 -9.37
N VAL A 61 7.36 9.68 -9.79
CA VAL A 61 7.78 11.07 -9.68
C VAL A 61 7.94 11.48 -8.21
N ALA A 62 6.99 11.13 -7.35
CA ALA A 62 7.06 11.44 -5.92
C ALA A 62 8.25 10.75 -5.24
N LEU A 63 8.47 9.46 -5.53
CA LEU A 63 9.59 8.70 -4.99
C LEU A 63 10.95 9.25 -5.49
N GLY A 64 11.04 9.61 -6.77
CA GLY A 64 12.23 10.24 -7.34
C GLY A 64 12.56 11.58 -6.68
N GLY A 65 11.54 12.43 -6.46
CA GLY A 65 11.70 13.69 -5.75
C GLY A 65 12.16 13.52 -4.30
N LEU A 66 11.55 12.58 -3.57
CA LEU A 66 11.93 12.25 -2.20
C LEU A 66 13.38 11.75 -2.12
N ALA A 67 13.78 10.85 -3.03
CA ALA A 67 15.15 10.35 -3.08
C ALA A 67 16.17 11.47 -3.37
N ALA A 68 15.88 12.36 -4.33
CA ALA A 68 16.74 13.49 -4.64
C ALA A 68 16.90 14.45 -3.45
N ALA A 69 15.81 14.76 -2.75
CA ALA A 69 15.84 15.58 -1.55
C ALA A 69 16.67 14.94 -0.42
N PHE A 70 16.53 13.62 -0.23
CA PHE A 70 17.31 12.88 0.77
C PHE A 70 18.82 12.90 0.46
N VAL A 71 19.21 12.71 -0.81
CA VAL A 71 20.62 12.78 -1.23
C VAL A 71 21.18 14.17 -1.03
N ALA A 72 20.43 15.22 -1.40
CA ALA A 72 20.86 16.60 -1.18
C ALA A 72 21.11 16.87 0.32
N LEU A 73 20.22 16.41 1.19
CA LEU A 73 20.36 16.60 2.63
C LEU A 73 21.55 15.83 3.22
N THR A 74 21.75 14.58 2.81
CA THR A 74 22.83 13.72 3.33
C THR A 74 24.21 14.05 2.78
N ALA A 75 24.29 14.70 1.62
CA ALA A 75 25.57 15.15 1.05
C ALA A 75 26.21 16.29 1.86
N ASP A 76 25.40 17.09 2.56
CA ASP A 76 25.85 18.24 3.35
C ASP A 76 26.30 17.84 4.78
N ASP A 77 26.01 16.62 5.23
CA ASP A 77 26.41 16.15 6.56
C ASP A 77 27.90 15.72 6.55
N PRO A 78 28.79 16.37 7.32
CA PRO A 78 30.16 15.90 7.47
C PRO A 78 30.16 14.52 8.14
N THR A 79 30.96 13.58 7.62
CA THR A 79 31.11 12.23 8.19
C THR A 79 31.26 12.31 9.71
N PRO A 80 30.34 11.74 10.51
CA PRO A 80 30.45 11.83 11.96
C PRO A 80 31.73 11.12 12.38
N ALA A 81 32.68 11.88 12.91
CA ALA A 81 33.87 11.33 13.53
C ALA A 81 33.41 10.33 14.60
N ARG A 82 33.78 9.06 14.43
CA ARG A 82 33.39 8.01 15.37
C ARG A 82 34.07 8.28 16.71
N THR A 83 33.34 8.87 17.64
CA THR A 83 33.80 9.05 19.01
C THR A 83 33.83 7.68 19.68
N LEU A 84 35.01 7.09 19.82
CA LEU A 84 35.21 5.88 20.59
C LEU A 84 35.34 6.24 22.06
N THR A 85 34.28 6.02 22.84
CA THR A 85 34.35 6.10 24.30
C THR A 85 34.99 4.82 24.84
N ARG A 86 36.22 4.93 25.35
CA ARG A 86 36.89 3.81 26.01
C ARG A 86 36.58 3.82 27.51
N THR A 87 35.63 2.99 27.92
CA THR A 87 35.37 2.75 29.34
C THR A 87 36.42 1.79 29.89
N THR A 88 37.16 2.22 30.91
CA THR A 88 38.09 1.36 31.63
C THR A 88 37.44 0.98 32.96
N THR A 89 37.15 -0.30 33.17
CA THR A 89 36.58 -0.81 34.42
C THR A 89 37.71 -1.06 35.42
N LEU A 90 37.61 -0.45 36.60
CA LEU A 90 38.48 -0.73 37.74
C LEU A 90 37.90 -1.89 38.57
N ALA A 91 38.78 -2.74 39.12
CA ALA A 91 38.38 -3.80 40.02
C ALA A 91 37.78 -3.24 41.33
N PRO A 92 36.73 -3.85 41.91
CA PRO A 92 36.14 -3.39 43.16
C PRO A 92 37.17 -3.41 44.31
N GLY A 93 37.36 -2.27 44.99
CA GLY A 93 38.20 -2.16 46.19
C GLY A 93 39.55 -1.45 46.01
N VAL A 94 39.89 -0.99 44.81
CA VAL A 94 41.12 -0.20 44.58
C VAL A 94 40.77 1.30 44.54
N ALA A 95 41.36 2.10 45.43
CA ALA A 95 41.23 3.56 45.40
C ALA A 95 41.92 4.14 44.16
N PRO A 96 41.31 5.11 43.45
CA PRO A 96 41.91 5.70 42.26
C PRO A 96 43.22 6.43 42.63
N PRO A 97 44.29 6.31 41.82
CA PRO A 97 45.53 7.04 42.07
C PRO A 97 45.30 8.56 41.94
N PRO A 98 45.86 9.38 42.84
CA PRO A 98 45.79 10.83 42.73
C PRO A 98 46.60 11.28 41.51
N GLY A 99 45.91 11.81 40.47
CA GLY A 99 46.60 12.43 39.33
C GLY A 99 46.04 12.17 37.93
N VAL A 100 44.82 11.67 37.76
CA VAL A 100 44.20 11.60 36.43
C VAL A 100 43.97 13.01 35.89
N LYS A 101 44.79 13.43 34.92
CA LYS A 101 44.55 14.64 34.15
C LYS A 101 43.84 14.26 32.85
N THR A 102 42.77 14.98 32.53
CA THR A 102 42.13 14.89 31.21
C THR A 102 43.15 15.29 30.16
N VAL A 103 43.69 14.31 29.43
CA VAL A 103 44.51 14.56 28.26
C VAL A 103 43.57 14.53 27.05
N THR A 104 43.23 15.72 26.57
CA THR A 104 42.57 15.87 25.26
C THR A 104 43.68 15.90 24.22
N ASP A 105 44.05 14.73 23.70
CA ASP A 105 45.01 14.63 22.60
C ASP A 105 44.26 14.48 21.27
N PRO A 106 44.36 15.44 20.34
CA PRO A 106 43.89 15.25 18.97
C PRO A 106 44.93 14.40 18.21
N THR A 107 45.01 13.11 18.50
CA THR A 107 45.78 12.18 17.67
C THR A 107 45.11 12.08 16.30
N THR A 108 45.77 12.63 15.29
CA THR A 108 45.48 12.41 13.86
C THR A 108 46.07 11.06 13.47
N ALA A 109 45.23 10.08 13.12
CA ALA A 109 45.68 8.79 12.60
C ALA A 109 45.88 8.85 11.07
N PRO A 110 46.86 8.11 10.48
CA PRO A 110 47.12 8.14 9.05
C PRO A 110 46.08 7.33 8.25
N VAL A 111 45.79 7.81 7.04
CA VAL A 111 44.89 7.23 6.04
C VAL A 111 45.57 6.04 5.34
N PRO A 112 44.91 4.89 5.12
CA PRO A 112 45.35 3.85 4.18
C PRO A 112 45.00 4.19 2.72
#